data_AF-A0A382H920-F1
#
_entry.id   AF-A0A382H920-F1
#
_cell.length_a   1.000
_cell.length_b   1.000
_cell.length_c   1.000
_cell.angle_alpha   90.00
_cell.angle_beta   90.00
_cell.angle_gamma   90.00
#
_symmetry.space_group_name_H-M   'P 1'
#
loop_
_entity.id
_entity.type
_entity.pdbx_description
1 polymer ?
#
loop_
_entity_poly.entity_id
_entity_poly.type
_entity_poly.pdbx_seq_one_letter_code
_entity_poly.pdbx_strand_id
1 'polypeptide(L)'
;VITKKVILIAFLMIVALDAKSGDKELITKGKTLFLTKICFTCHQTDPAVPAPAGLALKAPKFIGEFWGKEREVHKGFGGPIIKVKLDEKYFVESVKKPLDKVVKGALTPMPPPPPPITDDDIKALMAYVKSLSKPEKKK
;
A
#
# COMPACT_ATOMS: atom_id res chain seq x y z
N VAL A 1 -17.67 -47.84 3.22
CA VAL A 1 -18.03 -46.55 2.60
C VAL A 1 -17.29 -45.44 3.36
N ILE A 2 -16.01 -45.25 3.07
CA ILE A 2 -15.20 -44.16 3.64
C ILE A 2 -15.54 -42.93 2.81
N THR A 3 -16.37 -42.10 3.40
CA THR A 3 -17.15 -41.05 2.76
C THR A 3 -16.27 -40.00 2.08
N LYS A 4 -16.56 -39.75 0.79
CA LYS A 4 -16.01 -38.68 -0.08
C LYS A 4 -15.96 -37.28 0.57
N LYS A 5 -16.65 -37.05 1.69
CA LYS A 5 -16.62 -35.82 2.50
C LYS A 5 -15.27 -35.55 3.19
N VAL A 6 -14.50 -36.58 3.57
CA VAL A 6 -13.21 -36.37 4.28
C VAL A 6 -12.11 -35.87 3.33
N ILE A 7 -12.14 -36.31 2.06
CA ILE A 7 -11.18 -35.91 1.03
C ILE A 7 -11.40 -34.44 0.61
N LEU A 8 -12.65 -33.97 0.57
CA LEU A 8 -12.97 -32.59 0.16
C LEU A 8 -12.50 -31.55 1.19
N ILE A 9 -12.56 -31.87 2.48
CA ILE A 9 -12.13 -30.98 3.57
C ILE A 9 -10.60 -30.87 3.61
N ALA A 10 -9.88 -31.97 3.35
CA ALA A 10 -8.42 -31.97 3.28
C ALA A 10 -7.88 -31.14 2.09
N PHE A 11 -8.54 -31.19 0.93
CA PHE A 11 -8.16 -30.37 -0.24
C PHE A 11 -8.42 -28.86 -0.02
N LEU A 12 -9.54 -28.49 0.61
CA LEU A 12 -9.85 -27.09 0.93
C LEU A 12 -8.86 -26.46 1.93
N MET A 13 -8.36 -27.24 2.88
CA MET A 13 -7.37 -26.78 3.85
C MET A 13 -6.00 -26.52 3.21
N ILE A 14 -5.55 -27.38 2.29
CA ILE A 14 -4.24 -27.24 1.63
C ILE A 14 -4.17 -25.95 0.78
N VAL A 15 -5.21 -25.68 -0.02
CA VAL A 15 -5.25 -24.50 -0.91
C VAL A 15 -5.26 -23.17 -0.11
N ALA A 16 -5.89 -23.14 1.07
CA ALA A 16 -5.93 -21.96 1.91
C ALA A 16 -4.57 -21.64 2.57
N LEU A 17 -3.75 -22.66 2.85
CA LEU A 17 -2.39 -22.46 3.39
C LEU A 17 -1.45 -21.86 2.33
N ASP A 18 -1.52 -22.35 1.10
CA ASP A 18 -0.67 -21.87 0.00
C ASP A 18 -0.93 -20.39 -0.35
N ALA A 19 -2.21 -19.97 -0.39
CA ALA A 19 -2.58 -18.57 -0.63
C ALA A 19 -2.05 -17.64 0.48
N LYS A 20 -2.16 -18.07 1.74
CA LYS A 20 -1.69 -17.29 2.90
C LYS A 20 -0.17 -17.17 2.96
N SER A 21 0.55 -18.18 2.48
CA SER A 21 2.01 -18.15 2.34
C SER A 21 2.45 -17.20 1.23
N GLY A 22 1.81 -17.26 0.06
CA GLY A 22 2.08 -16.37 -1.07
C GLY A 22 1.87 -14.89 -0.73
N ASP A 23 0.81 -14.56 0.01
CA ASP A 23 0.57 -13.19 0.47
C ASP A 23 1.68 -12.69 1.40
N LYS A 24 2.17 -13.54 2.31
CA LYS A 24 3.22 -13.19 3.26
C LYS A 24 4.56 -12.94 2.55
N GLU A 25 4.90 -13.76 1.56
CA GLU A 25 6.09 -13.55 0.74
C GLU A 25 6.02 -12.23 -0.03
N LEU A 26 4.86 -11.97 -0.65
CA LEU A 26 4.61 -10.75 -1.42
C LEU A 26 4.71 -9.49 -0.53
N ILE A 27 4.13 -9.52 0.68
CA ILE A 27 4.25 -8.46 1.68
C ILE A 27 5.71 -8.26 2.11
N THR A 28 6.46 -9.35 2.31
CA THR A 28 7.88 -9.29 2.69
C THR A 28 8.71 -8.63 1.58
N LYS A 29 8.51 -9.04 0.32
CA LYS A 29 9.11 -8.39 -0.86
C LYS A 29 8.75 -6.91 -0.91
N GLY A 30 7.49 -6.56 -0.69
CA GLY A 30 7.00 -5.18 -0.67
C GLY A 30 7.66 -4.33 0.40
N LYS A 31 7.87 -4.87 1.61
CA LYS A 31 8.59 -4.19 2.69
C LYS A 31 10.05 -3.91 2.30
N THR A 32 10.73 -4.90 1.71
CA THR A 32 12.10 -4.72 1.21
C THR A 32 12.15 -3.62 0.16
N LEU A 33 11.24 -3.64 -0.82
CA LEU A 33 11.14 -2.60 -1.84
C LEU A 33 10.83 -1.22 -1.24
N PHE A 34 9.98 -1.13 -0.23
CA PHE A 34 9.66 0.14 0.43
C PHE A 34 10.90 0.80 1.07
N LEU A 35 11.85 -0.03 1.53
CA LEU A 35 13.14 0.41 2.04
C LEU A 35 14.12 0.74 0.91
N THR A 36 14.33 -0.18 -0.03
CA THR A 36 15.35 -0.04 -1.09
C THR A 36 14.98 0.95 -2.18
N LYS A 37 13.69 1.20 -2.41
CA LYS A 37 13.15 2.26 -3.27
C LYS A 37 12.88 3.55 -2.50
N ILE A 38 13.48 3.70 -1.31
CA ILE A 38 13.52 4.91 -0.48
C ILE A 38 12.14 5.50 -0.10
N CYS A 39 11.06 4.73 -0.23
CA CYS A 39 9.71 5.19 0.11
C CYS A 39 9.61 5.60 1.59
N PHE A 40 10.36 4.91 2.47
CA PHE A 40 10.43 5.18 3.91
C PHE A 40 10.93 6.57 4.28
N THR A 41 11.62 7.26 3.37
CA THR A 41 12.14 8.61 3.62
C THR A 41 11.00 9.61 3.84
N CYS A 42 9.89 9.44 3.10
CA CYS A 42 8.73 10.32 3.13
C CYS A 42 7.49 9.67 3.73
N HIS A 43 7.26 8.38 3.49
CA HIS A 43 6.05 7.70 3.91
C HIS A 43 6.26 6.96 5.23
N GLN A 44 5.69 7.50 6.30
CA GLN A 44 5.73 6.88 7.61
C GLN A 44 4.77 5.68 7.68
N THR A 45 5.26 4.53 8.15
CA THR A 45 4.49 3.28 8.29
C THR A 45 4.34 2.81 9.73
N ASP A 46 5.18 3.33 10.64
CA ASP A 46 5.19 3.00 12.05
C ASP A 46 5.08 4.32 12.85
N PRO A 47 4.07 4.48 13.73
CA PRO A 47 3.95 5.66 14.57
C PRO A 47 5.19 5.97 15.41
N ALA A 48 5.94 4.95 15.83
CA ALA A 48 7.13 5.09 16.66
C ALA A 48 8.41 5.42 15.86
N VAL A 49 8.41 5.20 14.54
CA VAL A 49 9.56 5.44 13.67
C VAL A 49 9.23 6.56 12.70
N PRO A 50 9.78 7.78 12.86
CA PRO A 50 9.49 8.88 11.95
C PRO A 50 10.08 8.63 10.55
N ALA A 51 9.37 9.09 9.52
CA ALA A 51 9.93 9.22 8.18
C ALA A 51 10.80 10.51 8.12
N PRO A 52 12.11 10.42 7.81
CA PRO A 52 13.05 11.55 7.89
C PRO A 52 12.59 12.85 7.24
N ALA A 53 11.95 12.79 6.07
CA ALA A 53 11.43 13.94 5.33
C ALA A 53 9.91 14.08 5.38
N GLY A 54 9.19 13.05 5.85
CA GLY A 54 7.74 12.94 5.70
C GLY A 54 6.96 14.06 6.38
N LEU A 55 7.35 14.44 7.60
CA LEU A 55 6.67 15.53 8.34
C LEU A 55 6.89 16.88 7.66
N ALA A 56 8.13 17.19 7.28
CA ALA A 56 8.48 18.45 6.64
C ALA A 56 7.76 18.64 5.29
N LEU A 57 7.62 17.57 4.51
CA LEU A 57 6.96 17.60 3.21
C LEU A 57 5.43 17.43 3.27
N LYS A 58 4.87 17.21 4.48
CA LYS A 58 3.48 16.81 4.69
C LYS A 58 3.09 15.60 3.81
N ALA A 59 4.01 14.65 3.68
CA ALA A 59 3.80 13.43 2.92
C ALA A 59 2.71 12.56 3.59
N PRO A 60 1.89 11.85 2.81
CA PRO A 60 0.88 10.97 3.38
C PRO A 60 1.54 9.81 4.13
N LYS A 61 0.93 9.45 5.27
CA LYS A 61 1.37 8.34 6.12
C LYS A 61 0.52 7.09 5.85
N PHE A 62 1.08 5.92 6.07
CA PHE A 62 0.40 4.63 6.01
C PHE A 62 0.25 4.06 7.42
N ILE A 63 -0.55 4.74 8.23
CA ILE A 63 -0.79 4.43 9.64
C ILE A 63 -2.30 4.40 9.90
N GLY A 64 -2.77 3.43 10.68
CA GLY A 64 -4.18 3.29 11.05
C GLY A 64 -5.02 2.63 9.96
N GLU A 65 -6.31 2.99 9.88
CA GLU A 65 -7.24 2.46 8.88
C GLU A 65 -7.35 3.41 7.68
N PHE A 66 -6.60 3.15 6.62
CA PHE A 66 -6.51 4.05 5.46
C PHE A 66 -6.87 3.39 4.12
N TRP A 67 -6.66 2.08 3.98
CA TRP A 67 -6.89 1.41 2.71
C TRP A 67 -8.38 1.39 2.38
N GLY A 68 -8.74 1.74 1.15
CA GLY A 68 -10.12 1.85 0.72
C GLY A 68 -10.88 3.05 1.31
N LYS A 69 -10.25 3.96 2.07
CA LYS A 69 -10.88 5.20 2.51
C LYS A 69 -10.83 6.26 1.41
N GLU A 70 -11.80 7.17 1.45
CA GLU A 70 -11.75 8.37 0.63
C GLU A 70 -10.65 9.31 1.11
N ARG A 71 -10.06 10.05 0.17
CA ARG A 71 -9.10 11.11 0.42
C ARG A 71 -9.26 12.22 -0.60
N GLU A 72 -8.90 13.43 -0.19
CA GLU A 72 -8.87 14.60 -1.08
C GLU A 72 -7.51 14.71 -1.76
N VAL A 73 -7.53 14.93 -3.08
CA VAL A 73 -6.33 15.11 -3.91
C VAL A 73 -6.56 16.27 -4.87
N HIS A 74 -5.50 17.01 -5.20
CA HIS A 74 -5.46 17.91 -6.34
C HIS A 74 -5.27 17.11 -7.63
N LYS A 75 -5.95 17.47 -8.72
CA LYS A 75 -5.57 17.06 -10.08
C LYS A 75 -4.35 17.89 -10.50
N GLY A 76 -3.17 17.29 -10.61
CA GLY A 76 -1.90 18.03 -10.67
C GLY A 76 -1.46 18.58 -9.32
N PHE A 77 -0.34 19.32 -9.29
CA PHE A 77 0.09 20.03 -8.09
C PHE A 77 -0.59 21.40 -7.98
N GLY A 78 -1.38 21.61 -6.93
CA GLY A 78 -2.12 22.86 -6.70
C GLY A 78 -3.39 23.05 -7.55
N GLY A 79 -3.79 22.07 -8.36
CA GLY A 79 -5.00 22.15 -9.19
C GLY A 79 -6.32 21.94 -8.43
N PRO A 80 -7.45 21.70 -9.12
CA PRO A 80 -8.74 21.48 -8.47
C PRO A 80 -8.75 20.24 -7.56
N ILE A 81 -9.43 20.33 -6.42
CA ILE A 81 -9.57 19.21 -5.46
C ILE A 81 -10.68 18.27 -5.91
N ILE A 82 -10.39 16.97 -5.87
CA ILE A 82 -11.36 15.88 -6.03
C ILE A 82 -11.25 14.88 -4.88
N LYS A 83 -12.29 14.08 -4.68
CA LYS A 83 -12.25 12.91 -3.80
C LYS A 83 -11.90 11.66 -4.62
N VAL A 84 -11.00 10.85 -4.08
CA VAL A 84 -10.63 9.54 -4.63
C VAL A 84 -10.60 8.52 -3.50
N LYS A 85 -10.80 7.24 -3.83
CA LYS A 85 -10.62 6.14 -2.89
C LYS A 85 -9.17 5.66 -2.97
N LEU A 86 -8.54 5.37 -1.83
CA LEU A 86 -7.23 4.71 -1.80
C LEU A 86 -7.39 3.21 -2.12
N ASP A 87 -7.64 2.92 -3.39
CA ASP A 87 -7.77 1.58 -3.95
C ASP A 87 -6.56 1.19 -4.80
N GLU A 88 -6.61 -0.01 -5.39
CA GLU A 88 -5.50 -0.57 -6.16
C GLU A 88 -5.19 0.27 -7.41
N LYS A 89 -6.22 0.76 -8.10
CA LYS A 89 -6.05 1.59 -9.30
C LYS A 89 -5.37 2.91 -8.95
N TYR A 90 -5.84 3.58 -7.89
CA TYR A 90 -5.26 4.84 -7.45
C TYR A 90 -3.84 4.66 -6.90
N PHE A 91 -3.55 3.55 -6.20
CA PHE A 91 -2.20 3.26 -5.73
C PHE A 91 -1.23 3.08 -6.90
N VAL A 92 -1.56 2.26 -7.89
CA VAL A 92 -0.73 2.03 -9.07
C VAL A 92 -0.52 3.34 -9.85
N GLU A 93 -1.57 4.13 -10.04
CA GLU A 93 -1.49 5.45 -10.67
C GLU A 93 -0.56 6.39 -9.89
N SER A 94 -0.70 6.46 -8.56
CA SER A 94 0.13 7.32 -7.72
C SER A 94 1.62 6.97 -7.81
N VAL A 95 1.95 5.68 -7.92
CA VAL A 95 3.34 5.23 -8.04
C VAL A 95 3.90 5.49 -9.45
N LYS A 96 3.11 5.26 -10.51
CA LYS A 96 3.54 5.45 -11.90
C LYS A 96 3.53 6.91 -12.37
N LYS A 97 2.58 7.70 -11.86
CA LYS A 97 2.30 9.07 -12.29
C LYS A 97 2.03 9.97 -11.07
N PRO A 98 3.03 10.16 -10.19
CA PRO A 98 2.81 10.80 -8.90
C PRO A 98 2.38 12.28 -8.97
N LEU A 99 2.56 12.95 -10.10
CA LEU A 99 2.13 14.33 -10.32
C LEU A 99 0.64 14.43 -10.68
N ASP A 100 0.03 13.39 -11.27
CA ASP A 100 -1.35 13.46 -11.78
C ASP A 100 -2.36 13.73 -10.65
N LYS A 101 -2.11 13.17 -9.46
CA LYS A 101 -2.96 13.32 -8.28
C LYS A 101 -2.13 13.48 -7.02
N VAL A 102 -2.05 14.71 -6.50
CA VAL A 102 -1.28 15.03 -5.29
C VAL A 102 -2.22 15.19 -4.10
N VAL A 103 -1.92 14.52 -2.99
CA VAL A 103 -2.73 14.58 -1.77
C VAL A 103 -2.86 16.03 -1.28
N LYS A 104 -4.09 16.45 -0.96
CA LYS A 104 -4.36 17.80 -0.45
C LYS A 104 -3.47 18.10 0.77
N GLY A 105 -2.79 19.23 0.72
CA GLY A 105 -1.90 19.69 1.80
C GLY A 105 -0.47 19.15 1.75
N ALA A 106 -0.14 18.23 0.83
CA ALA A 106 1.26 17.89 0.56
C ALA A 106 2.01 19.12 0.03
N LEU A 107 3.24 19.36 0.48
CA LEU A 107 4.01 20.55 0.09
C LEU A 107 4.80 20.36 -1.21
N THR A 108 4.86 19.13 -1.72
CA THR A 108 5.49 18.79 -2.98
C THR A 108 4.86 17.52 -3.54
N PRO A 109 4.83 17.32 -4.87
CA PRO A 109 4.49 16.03 -5.46
C PRO A 109 5.44 14.93 -4.97
N MET A 110 4.96 13.68 -4.95
CA MET A 110 5.86 12.54 -4.74
C MET A 110 6.84 12.48 -5.94
N PRO A 111 8.15 12.31 -5.70
CA PRO A 111 9.07 12.08 -6.81
C PRO A 111 8.75 10.74 -7.49
N PRO A 112 9.05 10.59 -8.80
CA PRO A 112 9.04 9.27 -9.41
C PRO A 112 9.92 8.31 -8.58
N PRO A 113 9.45 7.09 -8.28
CA PRO A 113 10.26 6.10 -7.59
C PRO A 113 11.58 5.84 -8.33
N PRO A 114 12.69 5.51 -7.63
CA PRO A 114 13.95 5.22 -8.29
C PRO A 114 13.80 4.11 -9.34
N PRO A 115 14.17 4.35 -10.61
CA PRO A 115 14.09 3.33 -11.65
C PRO A 115 15.12 2.21 -11.42
N PRO A 116 14.87 1.00 -11.94
CA PRO A 116 13.61 0.56 -12.51
C PRO A 116 12.57 0.29 -11.42
N ILE A 117 11.29 0.60 -11.68
CA ILE A 117 10.16 0.09 -10.90
C ILE A 117 9.24 -0.69 -11.84
N THR A 118 9.09 -1.98 -11.57
CA THR A 118 8.31 -2.90 -12.41
C THR A 118 6.88 -3.05 -11.89
N ASP A 119 6.00 -3.62 -12.71
CA ASP A 119 4.62 -3.91 -12.27
C ASP A 119 4.58 -4.91 -11.10
N ASP A 120 5.52 -5.87 -11.07
CA ASP A 120 5.68 -6.80 -9.95
C ASP A 120 6.17 -6.11 -8.67
N ASP A 121 7.04 -5.10 -8.80
CA ASP A 121 7.46 -4.28 -7.66
C ASP A 121 6.27 -3.49 -7.10
N ILE A 122 5.47 -2.88 -7.99
CA ILE A 122 4.27 -2.13 -7.60
C ILE A 122 3.26 -3.06 -6.91
N LYS A 123 3.07 -4.28 -7.43
CA LYS A 123 2.19 -5.29 -6.82
C LYS A 123 2.67 -5.66 -5.40
N ALA A 124 3.97 -5.88 -5.22
CA ALA A 124 4.53 -6.19 -3.92
C ALA A 124 4.45 -5.00 -2.94
N LEU A 125 4.81 -3.79 -3.39
CA LEU A 125 4.66 -2.55 -2.62
C LEU A 125 3.22 -2.33 -2.18
N MET A 126 2.27 -2.55 -3.07
CA MET A 126 0.84 -2.43 -2.79
C MET A 126 0.40 -3.43 -1.73
N ALA A 127 0.83 -4.69 -1.82
CA ALA A 127 0.50 -5.70 -0.84
C ALA A 127 1.04 -5.33 0.56
N TYR A 128 2.30 -4.86 0.62
CA TYR A 128 2.87 -4.35 1.86
C TYR A 128 2.07 -3.16 2.42
N VAL A 129 1.82 -2.12 1.61
CA VAL A 129 1.08 -0.93 2.07
C VAL A 129 -0.33 -1.29 2.51
N LYS A 130 -1.06 -2.13 1.74
CA LYS A 130 -2.39 -2.62 2.11
C LYS A 130 -2.37 -3.37 3.45
N SER A 131 -1.34 -4.18 3.71
CA SER A 131 -1.18 -4.92 4.97
C SER A 131 -0.96 -4.04 6.21
N LEU A 132 -0.49 -2.79 6.03
CA LEU A 132 -0.32 -1.83 7.12
C LEU A 132 -1.66 -1.21 7.58
N SER A 133 -2.68 -1.24 6.72
CA SER A 133 -3.99 -0.71 7.04
C SER A 133 -4.70 -1.66 8.02
N LYS A 134 -4.81 -1.24 9.27
CA LYS A 134 -5.47 -2.03 10.32
C LYS A 134 -6.80 -1.37 10.65
N PRO A 135 -7.92 -2.13 10.71
CA PRO A 135 -9.17 -1.59 11.20
C PRO A 135 -8.98 -1.05 12.62
N GLU A 136 -9.63 0.05 12.95
CA GLU A 136 -9.61 0.55 14.33
C GLU A 136 -10.07 -0.56 15.27
N LYS A 137 -9.24 -0.89 16.27
CA LYS A 137 -9.73 -1.68 17.40
C LYS A 137 -10.73 -0.79 18.12
N LYS A 138 -12.03 -1.07 17.93
CA LYS A 138 -13.08 -0.50 18.77
C LYS A 138 -12.71 -0.78 20.22
N LYS A 139 -12.43 0.28 20.98
CA LYS A 139 -12.27 0.22 22.43
C LYS A 139 -13.63 0.04 23.08
#